data_AF-A0A0N8GH29-F1
#
_entry.id   AF-A0A0N8GH29-F1
#
_cell.length_a   1.000
_cell.length_b   1.000
_cell.length_c   1.000
_cell.angle_alpha   90.00
_cell.angle_beta   90.00
_cell.angle_gamma   90.00
#
_symmetry.space_group_name_H-M   'P 1'
#
loop_
_entity.id
_entity.type
_entity.pdbx_description
1 polymer ?
#
loop_
_entity_poly.entity_id
_entity_poly.type
_entity_poly.pdbx_seq_one_letter_code
_entity_poly.pdbx_strand_id
1 'polypeptide(L)'
;MPKKNEEHSDVLLRKNEEIEKLEHMLAAVLHYLSDDEIEEIDIEYLLSNTDNLRDWWGGYREKNKKKVEDEIKKSLNRLSLEELENIREQIKNKDG
;
A
#
# COMPACT_ATOMS: atom_id res chain seq x y z
N MET A 1 24.91 -33.49 -7.95
CA MET A 1 23.67 -32.68 -8.07
C MET A 1 23.93 -31.30 -7.44
N PRO A 2 23.99 -30.21 -8.22
CA PRO A 2 24.35 -28.88 -7.71
C PRO A 2 23.18 -27.87 -7.68
N LYS A 3 21.94 -28.30 -7.39
CA LYS A 3 20.77 -27.40 -7.48
C LYS A 3 20.63 -26.38 -6.33
N LYS A 4 21.39 -26.54 -5.22
CA LYS A 4 21.18 -25.76 -3.99
C LYS A 4 21.88 -24.38 -3.97
N ASN A 5 22.85 -24.15 -4.85
CA ASN A 5 23.62 -22.90 -4.89
C ASN A 5 23.00 -21.85 -5.85
N GLU A 6 22.31 -22.29 -6.90
CA GLU A 6 21.66 -21.41 -7.88
C GLU A 6 20.39 -20.74 -7.30
N GLU A 7 19.59 -21.46 -6.51
CA GLU A 7 18.40 -20.90 -5.84
C GLU A 7 18.75 -19.76 -4.86
N HIS A 8 19.92 -19.81 -4.24
CA HIS A 8 20.33 -18.82 -3.24
C HIS A 8 20.83 -17.51 -3.88
N SER A 9 21.41 -17.55 -5.09
CA SER A 9 21.80 -16.35 -5.83
C SER A 9 20.60 -15.64 -6.44
N ASP A 10 19.62 -16.39 -6.94
CA ASP A 10 18.40 -15.83 -7.55
C ASP A 10 17.54 -15.05 -6.55
N VAL A 11 17.45 -15.51 -5.31
CA VAL A 11 16.72 -14.80 -4.24
C VAL A 11 17.40 -13.49 -3.86
N LEU A 12 18.74 -13.46 -3.84
CA LEU A 12 19.50 -12.24 -3.55
C LEU A 12 19.39 -11.23 -4.69
N LEU A 13 19.42 -11.69 -5.94
CA LEU A 13 19.20 -10.85 -7.13
C LEU A 13 17.83 -10.16 -7.09
N ARG A 14 16.74 -10.91 -6.89
CA ARG A 14 15.39 -10.34 -6.79
C ARG A 14 15.25 -9.32 -5.67
N LYS A 15 15.89 -9.57 -4.52
CA LYS A 15 15.87 -8.65 -3.39
C LYS A 15 16.61 -7.34 -3.70
N ASN A 16 17.73 -7.41 -4.40
CA ASN A 16 18.46 -6.22 -4.83
C ASN A 16 17.66 -5.42 -5.86
N GLU A 17 17.01 -6.08 -6.82
CA GLU A 17 16.10 -5.44 -7.79
C GLU A 17 14.92 -4.73 -7.09
N GLU A 18 14.36 -5.32 -6.03
CA GLU A 18 13.32 -4.69 -5.22
C GLU A 18 13.83 -3.46 -4.48
N ILE A 19 15.04 -3.51 -3.91
CA ILE A 19 15.65 -2.38 -3.21
C ILE A 19 15.92 -1.24 -4.19
N GLU A 20 16.50 -1.53 -5.35
CA GLU A 20 16.79 -0.53 -6.38
C GLU A 20 15.51 0.16 -6.87
N LYS A 21 14.42 -0.60 -7.05
CA LYS A 21 13.10 -0.03 -7.37
C LYS A 21 12.60 0.92 -6.28
N LEU A 22 12.75 0.56 -5.02
CA LEU A 22 12.33 1.41 -3.89
C LEU A 22 13.19 2.68 -3.81
N GLU A 23 14.50 2.58 -4.02
CA GLU A 23 15.42 3.72 -4.05
C GLU A 23 15.05 4.68 -5.19
N HIS A 24 14.74 4.15 -6.37
CA HIS A 24 14.30 4.96 -7.51
C HIS A 24 12.98 5.68 -7.23
N MET A 25 11.99 4.95 -6.68
CA MET A 25 10.70 5.54 -6.29
C MET A 25 10.88 6.67 -5.26
N LEU A 26 11.75 6.49 -4.27
CA LEU A 26 12.04 7.52 -3.26
C LEU A 26 12.72 8.74 -3.87
N ALA A 27 13.72 8.54 -4.73
CA ALA A 27 14.45 9.62 -5.38
C ALA A 27 13.53 10.53 -6.21
N ALA A 28 12.61 9.93 -6.97
CA ALA A 28 11.63 10.67 -7.79
C ALA A 28 10.63 11.46 -6.93
N VAL A 29 10.13 10.89 -5.83
CA VAL A 29 9.26 11.61 -4.89
C VAL A 29 10.00 12.79 -4.26
N LEU A 30 11.25 12.60 -3.83
CA LEU A 30 12.06 13.69 -3.26
C LEU A 30 12.37 14.77 -4.29
N HIS A 31 12.60 14.40 -5.55
CA HIS A 31 12.80 15.36 -6.63
C HIS A 31 11.57 16.24 -6.84
N TYR A 32 10.37 15.63 -6.91
CA TYR A 32 9.13 16.39 -6.98
C TYR A 32 8.96 17.31 -5.77
N LEU A 33 9.10 16.79 -4.54
CA LEU A 33 8.92 17.61 -3.33
C LEU A 33 9.97 18.72 -3.17
N SER A 34 11.08 18.66 -3.90
CA SER A 34 12.14 19.68 -3.88
C SER A 34 11.95 20.79 -4.92
N ASP A 35 10.92 20.71 -5.76
CA ASP A 35 10.61 21.74 -6.74
C ASP A 35 9.85 22.89 -6.05
N ASP A 36 10.53 24.03 -5.94
CA ASP A 36 10.07 25.23 -5.26
C ASP A 36 8.83 25.86 -5.94
N GLU A 37 8.46 25.45 -7.16
CA GLU A 37 7.24 25.89 -7.85
C GLU A 37 5.97 25.17 -7.35
N ILE A 38 6.11 24.09 -6.57
CA ILE A 38 4.98 23.30 -6.07
C ILE A 38 4.48 23.89 -4.76
N GLU A 39 3.40 24.67 -4.83
CA GLU A 39 2.70 25.20 -3.65
C GLU A 39 1.82 24.14 -2.95
N GLU A 40 1.29 23.16 -3.69
CA GLU A 40 0.44 22.08 -3.18
C GLU A 40 0.85 20.71 -3.71
N ILE A 41 0.87 19.71 -2.82
CA ILE A 41 1.25 18.33 -3.19
C ILE A 41 0.05 17.64 -3.86
N ASP A 42 0.04 17.59 -5.19
CA ASP A 42 -0.88 16.75 -5.96
C ASP A 42 -0.41 15.29 -6.00
N ILE A 43 -1.16 14.42 -5.32
CA ILE A 43 -0.87 12.99 -5.28
C ILE A 43 -1.01 12.32 -6.66
N GLU A 44 -1.93 12.75 -7.52
CA GLU A 44 -2.08 12.15 -8.84
C GLU A 44 -0.91 12.51 -9.75
N TYR A 45 -0.35 13.70 -9.58
CA TYR A 45 0.88 14.08 -10.26
C TYR A 45 2.07 13.24 -9.78
N LEU A 46 2.24 13.08 -8.45
CA LEU A 46 3.27 12.21 -7.86
C LEU A 46 3.21 10.77 -8.40
N LEU A 47 2.00 10.19 -8.43
CA LEU A 47 1.77 8.84 -8.93
C LEU A 47 2.00 8.70 -10.44
N SER A 48 1.89 9.79 -11.21
CA SER A 48 2.05 9.78 -12.67
C SER A 48 3.47 10.09 -13.12
N ASN A 49 4.26 10.76 -12.28
CA ASN A 49 5.65 11.15 -12.57
C ASN A 49 6.69 10.29 -11.83
N THR A 50 6.26 9.35 -11.00
CA THR A 50 7.16 8.40 -10.32
C THR A 50 6.95 7.00 -10.88
N ASP A 51 7.97 6.48 -11.56
CA ASP A 51 7.96 5.13 -12.11
C ASP A 51 7.67 4.09 -11.03
N ASN A 52 6.78 3.14 -11.36
CA ASN A 52 6.35 2.03 -10.50
C ASN A 52 5.58 2.41 -9.21
N LEU A 53 5.45 3.69 -8.86
CA LEU A 53 4.79 4.11 -7.63
C LEU A 53 3.28 3.84 -7.66
N ARG A 54 2.62 4.06 -8.79
CA ARG A 54 1.18 3.78 -8.94
C ARG A 54 0.87 2.30 -8.76
N ASP A 55 1.66 1.43 -9.38
CA ASP A 55 1.47 -0.02 -9.29
C ASP A 55 1.77 -0.55 -7.89
N TRP A 56 2.87 -0.09 -7.30
CA TRP A 56 3.21 -0.42 -5.91
C TRP A 56 2.11 0.05 -4.95
N TRP A 57 1.62 1.28 -5.11
CA TRP A 57 0.56 1.86 -4.27
C TRP A 57 -0.75 1.09 -4.41
N GLY A 58 -1.14 0.75 -5.65
CA GLY A 58 -2.31 -0.09 -5.92
C GLY A 58 -2.20 -1.47 -5.27
N GLY A 59 -1.05 -2.14 -5.42
CA GLY A 59 -0.79 -3.44 -4.80
C GLY A 59 -0.77 -3.39 -3.27
N TYR A 60 -0.21 -2.33 -2.70
CA TYR A 60 -0.22 -2.09 -1.26
C TYR A 60 -1.65 -1.89 -0.74
N ARG A 61 -2.46 -1.04 -1.40
CA ARG A 61 -3.86 -0.78 -1.03
C ARG A 61 -4.69 -2.06 -1.07
N GLU A 62 -4.53 -2.89 -2.10
CA GLU A 62 -5.27 -4.15 -2.23
C GLU A 62 -4.89 -5.17 -1.15
N LYS A 63 -3.59 -5.32 -0.85
CA LYS A 63 -3.11 -6.18 0.25
C LYS A 63 -3.62 -5.69 1.60
N ASN A 64 -3.57 -4.38 1.84
CA ASN A 64 -4.07 -3.79 3.07
C ASN A 64 -5.58 -3.89 3.19
N LYS A 65 -6.34 -3.77 2.08
CA LYS A 65 -7.80 -3.94 2.12
C LYS A 65 -8.19 -5.28 2.72
N LYS A 66 -7.57 -6.37 2.28
CA LYS A 66 -7.82 -7.72 2.83
C LYS A 66 -7.46 -7.82 4.31
N LYS A 67 -6.30 -7.28 4.69
CA LYS A 67 -5.87 -7.25 6.09
C LYS A 67 -6.84 -6.46 6.97
N VAL A 68 -7.26 -5.29 6.50
CA VAL A 68 -8.22 -4.42 7.19
C VAL A 68 -9.59 -5.10 7.28
N GLU A 69 -10.07 -5.74 6.21
CA GLU A 69 -11.32 -6.53 6.26
C GLU A 69 -11.27 -7.64 7.32
N ASP A 70 -10.16 -8.38 7.39
CA ASP A 70 -9.99 -9.45 8.37
C ASP A 70 -9.91 -8.90 9.81
N GLU A 71 -9.24 -7.76 10.01
CA GLU A 71 -9.17 -7.06 11.29
C GLU A 71 -10.54 -6.52 11.71
N ILE A 72 -11.32 -5.98 10.77
CA ILE A 72 -12.70 -5.54 11.00
C ILE A 72 -13.56 -6.74 11.40
N LYS A 73 -13.55 -7.84 10.63
CA LYS A 73 -14.32 -9.06 10.97
C LYS A 73 -13.99 -9.59 12.36
N LYS A 74 -12.70 -9.65 12.70
CA LYS A 74 -12.25 -10.08 14.04
C LYS A 74 -12.73 -9.14 15.14
N SER A 75 -12.69 -7.83 14.88
CA SER A 75 -13.14 -6.81 15.84
C SER A 75 -14.65 -6.86 16.03
N LEU A 76 -15.43 -6.96 14.95
CA LEU A 76 -16.89 -7.06 14.99
C LEU A 76 -17.37 -8.30 15.74
N ASN A 77 -16.67 -9.44 15.59
CA ASN A 77 -17.00 -10.68 16.33
C ASN A 77 -16.87 -10.56 17.86
N ARG A 78 -16.21 -9.51 18.37
CA ARG A 78 -16.03 -9.27 19.81
C ARG A 78 -17.04 -8.28 20.38
N LEU A 79 -17.84 -7.63 19.53
CA LEU A 79 -18.82 -6.64 19.94
C LEU A 79 -20.13 -7.30 20.37
N SER A 80 -20.84 -6.63 21.27
CA SER A 80 -22.21 -6.99 21.66
C SER A 80 -23.21 -6.66 20.54
N LEU A 81 -24.41 -7.22 20.64
CA LEU A 81 -25.48 -6.97 19.66
C LEU A 81 -25.84 -5.48 19.56
N GLU A 82 -25.90 -4.77 20.69
CA GLU A 82 -26.20 -3.34 20.75
C GLU A 82 -25.13 -2.48 20.05
N GLU A 83 -23.85 -2.82 20.24
CA GLU A 83 -22.75 -2.16 19.54
C GLU A 83 -22.78 -2.44 18.02
N LEU A 84 -23.12 -3.66 17.62
CA LEU A 84 -23.31 -4.01 16.22
C LEU A 84 -24.51 -3.29 15.58
N GLU A 85 -25.61 -3.10 16.32
CA GLU A 85 -26.76 -2.32 15.88
C GLU A 85 -26.43 -0.84 15.71
N ASN A 86 -25.67 -0.26 16.65
CA ASN A 86 -25.18 1.11 16.54
C ASN A 86 -24.31 1.31 15.29
N ILE A 87 -23.39 0.38 15.00
CA ILE A 87 -22.58 0.41 13.77
C ILE A 87 -23.47 0.29 12.54
N ARG A 88 -24.47 -0.60 12.55
CA ARG A 88 -25.40 -0.79 11.44
C ARG A 88 -26.19 0.48 11.11
N GLU A 89 -26.67 1.19 12.12
CA GLU A 89 -27.39 2.45 11.92
C GLU A 89 -26.47 3.57 11.40
N GLN A 90 -25.22 3.66 11.88
CA GLN A 90 -24.24 4.60 11.33
C GLN A 90 -23.93 4.36 9.84
N ILE A 91 -23.92 3.10 9.40
CA ILE A 91 -23.72 2.75 8.00
C ILE A 91 -24.94 3.15 7.15
N LYS A 92 -26.15 2.80 7.59
CA LYS A 92 -27.39 3.18 6.87
C LYS A 92 -27.53 4.69 6.68
N ASN A 93 -27.09 5.48 7.67
CA ASN A 93 -27.17 6.94 7.63
C ASN A 93 -26.08 7.60 6.78
N LYS A 94 -25.06 6.84 6.33
CA LYS A 94 -23.99 7.35 5.45
C LYS A 94 -24.32 7.26 3.96
N ASP A 95 -25.21 6.35 3.60
CA ASP A 95 -25.69 6.12 2.24
C ASP A 95 -27.06 6.78 1.97
N GLY A 96 -27.52 7.67 2.86
CA GLY A 96 -28.79 8.40 2.80
C GLY A 96 -28.64 9.89 2.57
#